data_AF-A0A7J4EGK5-F1
#
_entry.id   AF-A0A7J4EGK5-F1
#
_cell.length_a   1.000
_cell.length_b   1.000
_cell.length_c   1.000
_cell.angle_alpha   90.00
_cell.angle_beta   90.00
_cell.angle_gamma   90.00
#
_symmetry.space_group_name_H-M   'P 1'
#
loop_
_entity.id
_entity.type
_entity.pdbx_description
1 polymer ?
#
loop_
_entity_poly.entity_id
_entity_poly.type
_entity_poly.pdbx_seq_one_letter_code
_entity_poly.pdbx_strand_id
1 'polypeptide(L)'
;MLNEEVKVLRINMLKEHEKIDPKRFKELKEEITKDGFLKKPIVADKKTLVVLDGHHRLNVLRDLGLSRIPVVLIDYNNPNVIVKTWKGEGELNKEDIINAALSGNLFGPRTSKHMVVINGELHHIEIIQREVNIPLEKLK
;
A
#
# COMPACT_ATOMS: atom_id res chain seq x y z
N MET A 1 2.19 2.44 20.53
CA MET A 1 1.63 3.28 19.45
C MET A 1 2.18 2.78 18.12
N LEU A 2 1.42 2.94 17.02
CA LEU A 2 2.03 2.88 15.70
C LEU A 2 2.95 4.11 15.56
N ASN A 3 4.19 3.88 15.14
CA ASN A 3 5.12 4.96 14.83
C ASN A 3 5.11 5.11 13.31
N GLU A 4 4.13 5.84 12.77
CA GLU A 4 4.07 6.19 11.36
C GLU A 4 4.95 7.40 11.00
N GLU A 5 5.54 7.36 9.81
CA GLU A 5 6.30 8.47 9.23
C GLU A 5 5.85 8.70 7.79
N VAL A 6 5.58 9.94 7.39
CA VAL A 6 5.28 10.27 5.99
C VAL A 6 6.55 10.73 5.28
N LYS A 7 6.95 10.01 4.24
CA LYS A 7 8.10 10.37 3.39
C LYS A 7 7.74 10.39 1.92
N VAL A 8 8.40 11.25 1.16
CA VAL A 8 8.36 11.19 -0.32
C VAL A 8 9.47 10.26 -0.78
N LEU A 9 9.10 9.16 -1.43
CA LEU A 9 10.03 8.12 -1.90
C LEU A 9 9.98 7.97 -3.41
N ARG A 10 11.06 7.43 -4.00
CA ARG A 10 11.02 7.00 -5.40
C ARG A 10 10.10 5.80 -5.54
N ILE A 11 9.19 5.85 -6.50
CA ILE A 11 8.12 4.86 -6.68
C ILE A 11 8.65 3.45 -7.00
N ASN A 12 9.85 3.36 -7.58
CA ASN A 12 10.50 2.11 -7.96
C ASN A 12 11.16 1.39 -6.78
N MET A 13 11.28 2.03 -5.62
CA MET A 13 11.80 1.39 -4.41
C MET A 13 10.76 0.52 -3.71
N LEU A 14 9.47 0.78 -3.98
CA LEU A 14 8.35 0.06 -3.36
C LEU A 14 8.18 -1.31 -4.00
N LYS A 15 8.06 -2.34 -3.14
CA LYS A 15 7.93 -3.74 -3.56
C LYS A 15 6.51 -4.23 -3.33
N GLU A 16 5.94 -4.81 -4.36
CA GLU A 16 4.59 -5.37 -4.29
C GLU A 16 4.68 -6.83 -3.91
N HIS A 17 3.75 -7.30 -3.09
CA HIS A 17 3.55 -8.73 -2.81
C HIS A 17 2.30 -9.30 -3.48
N GLU A 18 1.48 -8.46 -4.11
CA GLU A 18 0.22 -8.84 -4.77
C GLU A 18 0.15 -8.30 -6.19
N LYS A 19 -0.50 -9.06 -7.06
CA LYS A 19 -0.93 -8.60 -8.38
C LYS A 19 -2.11 -7.63 -8.24
N ILE A 20 -2.26 -6.76 -9.23
CA ILE A 20 -3.43 -5.89 -9.36
C ILE A 20 -4.56 -6.59 -10.14
N ASP A 21 -5.80 -6.21 -9.84
CA ASP A 21 -6.95 -6.54 -10.66
C ASP A 21 -7.03 -5.56 -11.86
N PRO A 22 -7.01 -6.04 -13.12
CA PRO A 22 -6.99 -5.18 -14.29
C PRO A 22 -8.21 -4.25 -14.42
N LYS A 23 -9.40 -4.73 -14.01
CA LYS A 23 -10.63 -3.93 -14.05
C LYS A 23 -10.53 -2.78 -13.05
N ARG A 24 -10.15 -3.08 -11.80
CA ARG A 24 -9.97 -2.07 -10.75
C ARG A 24 -8.86 -1.09 -11.11
N PHE A 25 -7.79 -1.54 -11.74
CA PHE A 25 -6.73 -0.67 -12.24
C PHE A 25 -7.27 0.35 -13.24
N LYS A 26 -8.06 -0.08 -14.24
CA LYS A 26 -8.62 0.82 -15.25
C LYS A 26 -9.55 1.87 -14.62
N GLU A 27 -10.48 1.43 -13.77
CA GLU A 27 -11.40 2.31 -13.04
C GLU A 27 -10.64 3.36 -12.22
N LEU A 28 -9.62 2.91 -11.47
CA LEU A 28 -8.83 3.79 -10.61
C LEU A 28 -7.94 4.74 -11.41
N LYS A 29 -7.42 4.31 -12.57
CA LYS A 29 -6.66 5.18 -13.47
C LYS A 29 -7.52 6.32 -13.99
N GLU A 30 -8.76 6.03 -14.41
CA GLU A 30 -9.73 7.04 -14.85
C GLU A 30 -10.06 8.02 -13.71
N GLU A 31 -10.31 7.51 -12.50
CA GLU A 31 -10.58 8.33 -11.30
C GLU A 31 -9.41 9.28 -10.98
N ILE A 32 -8.20 8.74 -10.80
CA ILE A 32 -7.01 9.52 -10.42
C ILE A 32 -6.67 10.56 -11.50
N THR A 33 -6.78 10.19 -12.78
CA THR A 33 -6.51 11.11 -13.88
C THR A 33 -7.54 12.24 -13.94
N LYS A 34 -8.82 11.93 -13.72
CA LYS A 34 -9.90 12.92 -13.70
C LYS A 34 -9.78 13.87 -12.50
N ASP A 35 -9.44 13.34 -11.33
CA ASP A 35 -9.26 14.14 -10.13
C ASP A 35 -8.05 15.07 -10.26
N GLY A 36 -6.96 14.61 -10.88
CA GLY A 36 -5.73 15.39 -11.07
C GLY A 36 -4.85 15.47 -9.83
N PHE A 37 -5.20 14.77 -8.75
CA PHE A 37 -4.40 14.70 -7.52
C PHE A 37 -4.42 13.31 -6.89
N LEU A 38 -3.35 12.99 -6.16
CA LEU A 38 -3.29 11.83 -5.28
C LEU A 38 -3.95 12.18 -3.94
N LYS A 39 -5.14 11.63 -3.70
CA LYS A 39 -5.92 11.80 -2.46
C LYS A 39 -5.20 11.28 -1.22
N LYS A 40 -4.78 10.01 -1.26
CA LYS A 40 -4.20 9.29 -0.12
C LYS A 40 -2.85 8.66 -0.45
N PRO A 41 -1.88 8.68 0.48
CA PRO A 41 -0.57 8.07 0.31
C PRO A 41 -0.66 6.54 0.28
N ILE A 42 0.43 5.90 -0.13
CA ILE A 42 0.61 4.45 -0.05
C ILE A 42 1.14 4.09 1.34
N VAL A 43 0.75 2.94 1.89
CA VAL A 43 1.36 2.43 3.14
C VAL A 43 2.39 1.38 2.81
N ALA A 44 3.58 1.48 3.39
CA ALA A 44 4.64 0.50 3.21
C ALA A 44 5.40 0.19 4.50
N ASP A 45 6.02 -0.97 4.55
CA ASP A 45 6.97 -1.32 5.61
C ASP A 45 8.23 -0.44 5.52
N LYS A 46 8.62 0.18 6.63
CA LYS A 46 9.81 1.04 6.70
C LYS A 46 11.12 0.28 6.45
N LYS A 47 11.18 -1.01 6.76
CA LYS A 47 12.42 -1.81 6.65
C LYS A 47 12.60 -2.38 5.25
N THR A 48 11.55 -2.97 4.69
CA THR A 48 11.62 -3.73 3.43
C THR A 48 11.07 -2.96 2.22
N LEU A 49 10.34 -1.86 2.45
CA LEU A 49 9.58 -1.10 1.46
C LEU A 49 8.49 -1.92 0.76
N VAL A 50 8.03 -3.00 1.40
CA VAL A 50 6.89 -3.78 0.94
C VAL A 50 5.62 -2.97 1.11
N VAL A 51 4.83 -2.88 0.05
CA VAL A 51 3.54 -2.17 0.03
C VAL A 51 2.55 -2.94 0.88
N LEU A 52 1.99 -2.32 1.91
CA LEU A 52 0.99 -2.96 2.77
C LEU A 52 -0.43 -2.59 2.36
N ASP A 53 -0.61 -1.41 1.76
CA ASP A 53 -1.87 -1.01 1.16
C ASP A 53 -1.63 -0.02 0.02
N GLY A 54 -2.38 -0.17 -1.07
CA GLY A 54 -2.34 0.75 -2.21
C GLY A 54 -1.70 0.21 -3.50
N HIS A 55 -1.61 -1.10 -3.72
CA HIS A 55 -1.02 -1.71 -4.95
C HIS A 55 -1.63 -1.18 -6.24
N HIS A 56 -2.97 -1.06 -6.31
CA HIS A 56 -3.63 -0.49 -7.48
C HIS A 56 -3.23 0.96 -7.71
N ARG A 57 -3.18 1.77 -6.64
CA ARG A 57 -2.73 3.17 -6.69
C ARG A 57 -1.26 3.24 -7.16
N LEU A 58 -0.39 2.40 -6.60
CA LEU A 58 1.01 2.33 -7.00
C LEU A 58 1.18 2.11 -8.50
N ASN A 59 0.48 1.13 -9.05
CA ASN A 59 0.59 0.82 -10.48
C ASN A 59 0.02 1.92 -11.35
N VAL A 60 -1.09 2.55 -10.96
CA VAL A 60 -1.62 3.71 -11.70
C VAL A 60 -0.60 4.84 -11.72
N LEU A 61 0.01 5.16 -10.58
CA LEU A 61 1.01 6.23 -10.49
C LEU A 61 2.28 5.90 -11.31
N ARG A 62 2.68 4.63 -11.39
CA ARG A 62 3.77 4.17 -12.27
C ARG A 62 3.41 4.31 -13.75
N ASP A 63 2.21 3.88 -14.13
CA ASP A 63 1.71 3.96 -15.50
C ASP A 63 1.56 5.42 -15.98
N LEU A 64 1.21 6.35 -15.07
CA LEU A 64 1.21 7.79 -15.32
C LEU A 64 2.62 8.42 -15.37
N GLY A 65 3.68 7.63 -15.19
CA GLY A 65 5.07 8.08 -15.31
C GLY A 65 5.57 8.94 -14.14
N LEU A 66 4.95 8.84 -12.97
CA LEU A 66 5.38 9.57 -11.78
C LEU A 66 6.62 8.92 -11.16
N SER A 67 7.56 9.73 -10.68
CA SER A 67 8.82 9.20 -10.13
C SER A 67 8.85 9.17 -8.61
N ARG A 68 8.12 10.07 -7.94
CA ARG A 68 8.14 10.22 -6.48
C ARG A 68 6.74 10.36 -5.92
N ILE A 69 6.45 9.69 -4.81
CA ILE A 69 5.12 9.67 -4.19
C ILE A 69 5.20 9.74 -2.67
N PRO A 70 4.17 10.30 -1.99
CA PRO A 70 4.06 10.23 -0.54
C PRO A 70 3.76 8.80 -0.09
N VAL A 71 4.49 8.34 0.90
CA VAL A 71 4.37 7.00 1.49
C VAL A 71 4.31 7.15 3.01
N VAL A 72 3.33 6.50 3.63
CA VAL A 72 3.27 6.27 5.08
C VAL A 72 4.10 5.03 5.37
N LEU A 73 5.23 5.23 6.03
CA LEU A 73 6.10 4.17 6.48
C LEU A 73 5.71 3.76 7.90
N ILE A 74 5.50 2.46 8.10
CA ILE A 74 5.26 1.88 9.42
C ILE A 74 6.23 0.74 9.69
N ASP A 75 6.40 0.39 10.96
CA ASP A 75 7.08 -0.84 11.34
C ASP A 75 6.16 -2.04 11.13
N TYR A 76 6.35 -2.79 10.05
CA TYR A 76 5.46 -3.93 9.78
C TYR A 76 5.57 -5.03 10.83
N ASN A 77 6.71 -5.16 11.51
CA ASN A 77 6.89 -6.13 12.60
C ASN A 77 6.23 -5.69 13.92
N ASN A 78 5.69 -4.47 14.00
CA ASN A 78 4.94 -4.03 15.17
C ASN A 78 3.78 -5.00 15.47
N PRO A 79 3.61 -5.46 16.72
CA PRO A 79 2.54 -6.40 17.07
C PRO A 79 1.14 -5.84 16.86
N ASN A 80 0.98 -4.52 16.80
CA ASN A 80 -0.30 -3.87 16.50
C ASN A 80 -0.63 -3.88 15.01
N VAL A 81 0.29 -4.31 14.13
CA VAL A 81 0.00 -4.54 12.71
C VAL A 81 -0.30 -6.01 12.52
N ILE A 82 -1.45 -6.32 11.95
CA ILE A 82 -1.94 -7.68 11.77
C ILE A 82 -2.22 -7.89 10.29
N VAL A 83 -1.89 -9.06 9.77
CA VAL A 83 -2.27 -9.49 8.43
C VAL A 83 -3.32 -10.59 8.54
N LYS A 84 -4.32 -10.52 7.68
CA LYS A 84 -5.38 -11.52 7.52
C LYS A 84 -5.58 -11.79 6.02
N THR A 85 -6.27 -12.86 5.67
CA THR A 85 -6.76 -13.04 4.30
C THR A 85 -8.08 -12.30 4.11
N TRP A 86 -8.38 -11.85 2.88
CA TRP A 86 -9.67 -11.18 2.61
C TRP A 86 -10.88 -12.09 2.77
N LYS A 87 -10.71 -13.39 2.48
CA LYS A 87 -11.77 -14.40 2.63
C LYS A 87 -11.92 -14.90 4.07
N GLY A 88 -11.00 -14.55 4.97
CA GLY A 88 -10.94 -15.11 6.33
C GLY A 88 -10.55 -16.58 6.38
N GLU A 89 -10.21 -17.17 5.23
CA GLU A 89 -9.79 -18.56 5.07
C GLU A 89 -8.28 -18.61 4.87
N GLY A 90 -7.62 -19.59 5.50
CA GLY A 90 -6.18 -19.82 5.41
C GLY A 90 -5.34 -19.01 6.40
N GLU A 91 -4.10 -19.45 6.56
CA GLU A 91 -3.09 -18.76 7.35
C GLU A 91 -2.22 -17.91 6.41
N LEU A 92 -2.05 -16.64 6.77
CA LEU A 92 -1.14 -15.72 6.10
C LEU A 92 -0.41 -14.94 7.18
N ASN A 93 0.90 -15.00 7.18
CA ASN A 93 1.73 -14.28 8.14
C ASN A 93 2.56 -13.19 7.44
N LYS A 94 3.21 -12.34 8.23
CA LYS A 94 4.00 -11.21 7.72
C LYS A 94 5.22 -11.65 6.91
N GLU A 95 5.79 -12.80 7.25
CA GLU A 95 6.95 -13.35 6.56
C GLU A 95 6.57 -13.83 5.15
N ASP A 96 5.38 -14.40 4.96
CA ASP A 96 4.85 -14.74 3.65
C ASP A 96 4.73 -13.50 2.75
N ILE A 97 4.23 -12.38 3.31
CA ILE A 97 4.10 -11.09 2.61
C ILE A 97 5.48 -10.57 2.18
N ILE A 98 6.44 -10.58 3.10
CA ILE A 98 7.81 -10.13 2.81
C ILE A 98 8.45 -11.04 1.75
N ASN A 99 8.33 -12.36 1.88
CA ASN A 99 8.92 -13.32 0.96
C ASN A 99 8.33 -13.21 -0.45
N ALA A 100 7.02 -13.03 -0.59
CA ALA A 100 6.40 -12.80 -1.88
C ALA A 100 6.94 -11.52 -2.56
N ALA A 101 7.08 -10.43 -1.82
CA ALA A 101 7.61 -9.19 -2.37
C ALA A 101 9.10 -9.23 -2.70
N LEU A 102 9.91 -9.96 -1.92
CA LEU A 102 11.34 -10.09 -2.17
C LEU A 102 11.67 -11.08 -3.28
N SER A 103 10.90 -12.16 -3.42
CA SER A 103 11.08 -13.16 -4.48
C SER A 103 10.44 -12.77 -5.81
N GLY A 104 9.48 -11.85 -5.80
CA GLY A 104 8.67 -11.51 -6.98
C GLY A 104 7.58 -12.54 -7.31
N ASN A 105 7.44 -13.60 -6.51
CA ASN A 105 6.35 -14.56 -6.61
C ASN A 105 5.08 -13.98 -5.98
N LEU A 106 4.46 -13.05 -6.70
CA LEU A 106 3.32 -12.27 -6.19
C LEU A 106 2.07 -13.14 -6.00
N PHE A 107 1.36 -12.88 -4.91
CA PHE A 107 0.02 -13.41 -4.68
C PHE A 107 -0.99 -12.91 -5.72
N GLY A 108 -2.15 -13.56 -5.80
CA GLY A 108 -3.29 -13.04 -6.54
C GLY A 108 -3.81 -11.73 -5.95
N PRO A 109 -4.67 -10.99 -6.68
CA PRO A 109 -5.26 -9.76 -6.16
C PRO A 109 -6.11 -10.03 -4.91
N ARG A 110 -6.05 -9.12 -3.93
CA ARG A 110 -6.84 -9.19 -2.69
C ARG A 110 -6.58 -10.47 -1.91
N THR A 111 -5.33 -10.86 -1.78
CA THR A 111 -4.95 -12.00 -0.93
C THR A 111 -4.81 -11.56 0.53
N SER A 112 -4.12 -10.46 0.80
CA SER A 112 -3.81 -9.95 2.13
C SER A 112 -4.62 -8.71 2.48
N LYS A 113 -5.05 -8.66 3.74
CA LYS A 113 -5.75 -7.54 4.37
C LYS A 113 -4.95 -7.12 5.59
N HIS A 114 -4.35 -5.95 5.53
CA HIS A 114 -3.57 -5.39 6.63
C HIS A 114 -4.47 -4.58 7.56
N MET A 115 -4.34 -4.86 8.85
CA MET A 115 -5.11 -4.27 9.93
C MET A 115 -4.16 -3.67 10.97
N VAL A 116 -4.65 -2.66 11.68
CA VAL A 116 -3.92 -1.99 12.76
C VAL A 116 -4.77 -1.94 14.02
N VAL A 117 -4.14 -2.15 15.18
CA VAL A 117 -4.78 -1.99 16.48
C VAL A 117 -4.57 -0.57 16.97
N ILE A 118 -5.65 0.19 17.13
CA ILE A 118 -5.65 1.57 17.61
C ILE A 118 -6.63 1.65 18.78
N ASN A 119 -6.17 2.11 19.95
CA ASN A 119 -6.98 2.20 21.17
C ASN A 119 -7.70 0.89 21.54
N GLY A 120 -7.06 -0.26 21.27
CA GLY A 120 -7.62 -1.59 21.55
C GLY A 120 -8.57 -2.13 20.47
N GLU A 121 -8.87 -1.36 19.43
CA GLU A 121 -9.78 -1.76 18.35
C GLU A 121 -9.02 -2.08 17.06
N LEU A 122 -9.54 -3.05 16.31
CA LEU A 122 -8.96 -3.48 15.05
C LEU A 122 -9.55 -2.70 13.87
N HIS A 123 -8.71 -1.93 13.19
CA HIS A 123 -9.08 -1.09 12.04
C HIS A 123 -8.35 -1.52 10.78
N HIS A 124 -8.91 -1.26 9.59
CA HIS A 124 -8.16 -1.43 8.35
C HIS A 124 -6.99 -0.45 8.32
N ILE A 125 -5.85 -0.85 7.79
CA ILE A 125 -4.63 -0.02 7.73
C ILE A 125 -4.84 1.30 6.96
N GLU A 126 -5.90 1.43 6.17
CA GLU A 126 -6.27 2.69 5.53
C GLU A 126 -6.52 3.84 6.54
N ILE A 127 -6.87 3.55 7.79
CA ILE A 127 -7.13 4.57 8.81
C ILE A 127 -5.91 5.48 9.08
N ILE A 128 -4.69 5.00 8.83
CA ILE A 128 -3.46 5.79 8.99
C ILE A 128 -3.09 6.58 7.73
N GLN A 129 -3.85 6.45 6.64
CA GLN A 129 -3.64 7.19 5.40
C GLN A 129 -4.40 8.52 5.43
N ARG A 130 -3.83 9.50 6.13
CA ARG A 130 -4.36 10.88 6.09
C ARG A 130 -4.37 11.40 4.66
N GLU A 131 -5.39 12.18 4.32
CA GLU A 131 -5.46 12.81 3.00
C GLU A 131 -4.30 13.78 2.78
N VAL A 132 -3.74 13.74 1.58
CA VAL A 132 -2.59 14.59 1.18
C VAL A 132 -2.94 15.49 -0.01
N ASN A 133 -3.91 15.09 -0.85
CA ASN A 133 -4.43 15.85 -1.98
C ASN A 133 -3.31 16.50 -2.83
N ILE A 134 -2.28 15.72 -3.18
CA ILE A 134 -1.11 16.23 -3.91
C ILE A 134 -1.38 16.22 -5.42
N PRO A 135 -1.28 17.36 -6.11
CA PRO A 135 -1.42 17.41 -7.57
C PRO A 135 -0.42 16.50 -8.28
N LEU A 136 -0.87 15.76 -9.31
CA LEU A 136 -0.05 14.74 -9.98
C LEU A 136 1.20 15.34 -10.65
N GLU A 137 1.13 16.59 -11.11
CA GLU A 137 2.27 17.29 -11.71
C GLU A 137 3.43 17.53 -10.72
N LYS A 138 3.16 17.52 -9.42
CA LYS A 138 4.20 17.65 -8.37
C LYS A 138 4.90 16.33 -8.05
N LEU A 139 4.44 15.22 -8.63
CA LEU A 139 4.94 13.87 -8.38
C LEU A 139 5.81 13.33 -9.53
N LYS A 140 6.03 14.14 -10.58
CA LYS A 140 6.93 13.82 -11.69
C LYS A 140 8.39 13.79 -11.27
#